data_AF-A0A6G7Y7M6-F1
#
_entry.id   AF-A0A6G7Y7M6-F1
#
_cell.length_a   1.000
_cell.length_b   1.000
_cell.length_c   1.000
_cell.angle_alpha   90.00
_cell.angle_beta   90.00
_cell.angle_gamma   90.00
#
_symmetry.space_group_name_H-M   'P 1'
#
loop_
_entity.id
_entity.type
_entity.pdbx_description
1 polymer ?
#
loop_
_entity_poly.entity_id
_entity_poly.type
_entity_poly.pdbx_seq_one_letter_code
_entity_poly.pdbx_strand_id
1 'polypeptide(L)'
;MKQIFGWAPKKPVMDDWKLVGEGAMTQADFEAKWGEKLLDPKRPELGPRSNRFAMIGGDRMNLLGSRWALQQFGTINQFNHGGTCGVTGVVANARTHPTTAFQRMYADIDFCRYLIVWGTEPLTANKGPTWTAPRIGRARELGMKMVVVDPRMSKTAEKADTWLPVKPGFDAELAWGMIRWIIDHERYDEQYLRQPNKAAANAVGEPTWADATYLVNTSDPKGGYVTTVALGLAEAPQPDASGKVADPEPVCLVNGQVTPTASAPTADLDAEVELSIGGKPVLAKTVFRLLRERAQSRTLEEWVGDAGVDPQTVADVAREFTSHGKRAAITSYRGPAMHANGFDAIRAIAYLNFLIGNHDWKGGHITGQKGSARGPAATTWRRWRTPTRRGASRSRGRSPSTRTPRSSRPTATRPSGAGTSSPATCATR
;
A
#
# COMPACT_ATOMS: atom_id res chain seq x y z
N MET A 1 -26.11 -24.20 12.62
CA MET A 1 -26.02 -22.81 13.12
C MET A 1 -26.96 -21.87 12.38
N LYS A 2 -26.90 -21.73 11.05
CA LYS A 2 -27.84 -20.92 10.24
C LYS A 2 -29.32 -21.09 10.60
N GLN A 3 -29.78 -22.33 10.78
CA GLN A 3 -31.16 -22.62 11.19
C GLN A 3 -31.49 -22.10 12.61
N ILE A 4 -30.52 -22.11 13.51
CA ILE A 4 -30.66 -21.65 14.91
C ILE A 4 -30.78 -20.12 14.97
N PHE A 5 -30.08 -19.41 14.08
CA PHE A 5 -30.01 -17.94 14.08
C PHE A 5 -30.95 -17.27 13.08
N GLY A 6 -31.94 -18.00 12.57
CA GLY A 6 -32.97 -17.45 11.67
C GLY A 6 -32.39 -16.98 10.33
N TRP A 7 -31.58 -17.81 9.68
CA TRP A 7 -31.11 -17.54 8.31
C TRP A 7 -32.18 -17.89 7.26
N ALA A 8 -32.25 -17.07 6.20
CA ALA A 8 -33.05 -17.32 5.01
C ALA A 8 -32.26 -16.94 3.74
N PRO A 9 -32.40 -17.70 2.63
CA PRO A 9 -31.74 -17.39 1.37
C PRO A 9 -32.39 -16.19 0.67
N LYS A 10 -31.59 -15.22 0.20
CA LYS A 10 -32.09 -13.98 -0.42
C LYS A 10 -33.00 -14.24 -1.62
N LYS A 11 -32.57 -15.07 -2.57
CA LYS A 11 -33.30 -15.26 -3.84
C LYS A 11 -34.72 -15.82 -3.62
N PRO A 12 -34.94 -16.97 -2.95
CA PRO A 12 -36.28 -17.48 -2.69
C PRO A 12 -37.19 -16.53 -1.90
N VAL A 13 -36.64 -15.81 -0.92
CA VAL A 13 -37.40 -14.81 -0.15
C VAL A 13 -37.88 -13.68 -1.06
N MET A 14 -37.00 -13.15 -1.90
CA MET A 14 -37.34 -12.04 -2.80
C MET A 14 -38.24 -12.48 -3.96
N ASP A 15 -38.12 -13.71 -4.43
CA ASP A 15 -39.01 -14.29 -5.44
C ASP A 15 -40.44 -14.42 -4.87
N ASP A 16 -40.60 -14.91 -3.64
CA ASP A 16 -41.90 -14.94 -2.95
C ASP A 16 -42.43 -13.53 -2.64
N TRP A 17 -41.56 -12.60 -2.26
CA TRP A 17 -41.95 -11.19 -2.02
C TRP A 17 -42.48 -10.53 -3.29
N LYS A 18 -41.90 -10.85 -4.45
CA LYS A 18 -42.41 -10.39 -5.74
C LYS A 18 -43.83 -10.92 -5.99
N LEU A 19 -44.12 -12.18 -5.65
CA LEU A 19 -45.47 -12.74 -5.74
C LEU A 19 -46.48 -12.02 -4.83
N VAL A 20 -46.05 -11.54 -3.66
CA VAL A 20 -46.88 -10.70 -2.80
C VAL A 20 -47.23 -9.37 -3.49
N GLY A 21 -46.24 -8.73 -4.12
CA GLY A 21 -46.46 -7.51 -4.90
C GLY A 21 -47.35 -7.70 -6.14
N GLU A 22 -47.34 -8.90 -6.72
CA GLU A 22 -48.18 -9.30 -7.86
C GLU A 22 -49.56 -9.82 -7.44
N GLY A 23 -49.84 -9.96 -6.14
CA GLY A 23 -51.10 -10.49 -5.61
C GLY A 23 -51.26 -12.01 -5.71
N ALA A 24 -50.23 -12.73 -6.17
CA ALA A 24 -50.22 -14.19 -6.29
C ALA A 24 -49.92 -14.93 -4.95
N MET A 25 -49.49 -14.19 -3.92
CA MET A 25 -49.30 -14.68 -2.56
C MET A 25 -49.83 -13.64 -1.56
N THR A 26 -50.51 -14.07 -0.50
CA THR A 26 -50.95 -13.12 0.54
C THR A 26 -49.80 -12.75 1.48
N GLN A 27 -49.87 -11.56 2.09
CA GLN A 27 -48.90 -11.16 3.12
C GLN A 27 -48.87 -12.15 4.29
N ALA A 28 -50.04 -12.70 4.67
CA ALA A 28 -50.14 -13.69 5.75
C ALA A 28 -49.42 -15.00 5.40
N ASP A 29 -49.55 -15.47 4.15
CA ASP A 29 -48.83 -16.67 3.68
C ASP A 29 -47.31 -16.44 3.64
N PHE A 30 -46.89 -15.25 3.24
CA PHE A 30 -45.49 -14.84 3.26
C PHE A 30 -44.93 -14.80 4.69
N GLU A 31 -45.67 -14.19 5.63
CA GLU A 31 -45.29 -14.10 7.04
C GLU A 31 -45.27 -15.47 7.72
N ALA A 32 -46.20 -16.36 7.40
CA ALA A 32 -46.19 -17.74 7.88
C ALA A 32 -44.96 -18.51 7.38
N LYS A 33 -44.54 -18.29 6.12
CA LYS A 33 -43.39 -18.98 5.52
C LYS A 33 -42.03 -18.44 6.00
N TRP A 34 -41.90 -17.12 6.13
CA TRP A 34 -40.61 -16.45 6.34
C TRP A 34 -40.49 -15.63 7.63
N GLY A 35 -41.60 -15.33 8.31
CA GLY A 35 -41.66 -14.31 9.35
C GLY A 35 -40.71 -14.53 10.52
N GLU A 36 -40.53 -15.77 10.96
CA GLU A 36 -39.58 -16.11 12.03
C GLU A 36 -38.11 -15.95 11.62
N LYS A 37 -37.82 -15.99 10.32
CA LYS A 37 -36.46 -15.92 9.78
C LYS A 37 -36.08 -14.51 9.32
N LEU A 38 -37.03 -13.61 9.16
CA LEU A 38 -36.77 -12.23 8.72
C LEU A 38 -36.67 -11.25 9.88
N LEU A 39 -35.89 -10.19 9.67
CA LEU A 39 -35.82 -9.05 10.58
C LEU A 39 -37.17 -8.34 10.68
N ASP A 40 -37.75 -8.08 9.52
CA ASP A 40 -39.04 -7.46 9.33
C ASP A 40 -39.70 -8.12 8.10
N PRO A 41 -40.79 -8.89 8.29
CA PRO A 41 -41.48 -9.56 7.19
C PRO A 41 -42.18 -8.60 6.21
N LYS A 42 -42.39 -7.33 6.59
CA LYS A 42 -42.92 -6.29 5.71
C LYS A 42 -41.81 -5.61 4.90
N ARG A 43 -40.56 -5.86 5.28
CA ARG A 43 -39.35 -5.30 4.68
C ARG A 43 -38.28 -6.38 4.47
N PRO A 44 -38.55 -7.40 3.63
CA PRO A 44 -37.64 -8.53 3.44
C PRO A 44 -36.28 -8.13 2.86
N GLU A 45 -36.13 -6.93 2.29
CA GLU A 45 -34.85 -6.40 1.81
C GLU A 45 -33.81 -6.22 2.92
N LEU A 46 -34.24 -6.04 4.18
CA LEU A 46 -33.35 -5.99 5.35
C LEU A 46 -32.70 -7.37 5.62
N GLY A 47 -33.31 -8.43 5.10
CA GLY A 47 -32.78 -9.78 5.11
C GLY A 47 -33.06 -10.56 6.40
N PRO A 48 -32.35 -11.68 6.60
CA PRO A 48 -32.63 -12.62 7.68
C PRO A 48 -32.26 -12.08 9.06
N ARG A 49 -32.84 -12.67 10.12
CA ARG A 49 -32.50 -12.35 11.53
C ARG A 49 -31.03 -12.56 11.85
N SER A 50 -30.34 -13.44 11.14
CA SER A 50 -28.89 -13.60 11.25
C SER A 50 -28.13 -12.29 11.02
N ASN A 51 -28.69 -11.32 10.29
CA ASN A 51 -28.07 -10.02 10.08
C ASN A 51 -28.02 -9.14 11.35
N ARG A 52 -28.72 -9.48 12.45
CA ARG A 52 -28.57 -8.77 13.73
C ARG A 52 -27.17 -8.88 14.32
N PHE A 53 -26.42 -9.89 13.91
CA PHE A 53 -25.03 -10.06 14.32
C PHE A 53 -24.09 -9.42 13.31
N ALA A 54 -23.26 -8.50 13.77
CA ALA A 54 -22.17 -7.94 12.99
C ALA A 54 -20.83 -8.50 13.46
N MET A 55 -20.06 -9.09 12.53
CA MET A 55 -18.68 -9.47 12.80
C MET A 55 -17.75 -8.33 12.40
N ILE A 56 -17.14 -7.69 13.38
CA ILE A 56 -16.10 -6.68 13.17
C ILE A 56 -14.75 -7.38 13.40
N GLY A 57 -14.22 -7.99 12.33
CA GLY A 57 -13.05 -8.85 12.39
C GLY A 57 -11.76 -8.16 11.93
N GLY A 58 -10.64 -8.53 12.56
CA GLY A 58 -9.28 -8.25 12.05
C GLY A 58 -8.91 -9.18 10.89
N ASP A 59 -7.60 -9.39 10.65
CA ASP A 59 -7.07 -10.13 9.47
C ASP A 59 -7.53 -11.59 9.29
N ARG A 60 -8.26 -12.19 10.25
CA ARG A 60 -8.74 -13.59 10.17
C ARG A 60 -10.05 -13.75 9.38
N MET A 61 -10.16 -13.04 8.25
CA MET A 61 -11.37 -12.97 7.43
C MET A 61 -11.81 -14.32 6.86
N ASN A 62 -10.87 -15.23 6.56
CA ASN A 62 -11.24 -16.54 6.00
C ASN A 62 -11.93 -17.45 7.03
N LEU A 63 -11.42 -17.48 8.27
CA LEU A 63 -11.94 -18.37 9.31
C LEU A 63 -13.18 -17.76 9.98
N LEU A 64 -13.07 -16.54 10.49
CA LEU A 64 -14.14 -15.93 11.26
C LEU A 64 -15.18 -15.30 10.33
N GLY A 65 -14.76 -14.60 9.27
CA GLY A 65 -15.68 -13.93 8.35
C GLY A 65 -16.37 -14.90 7.42
N SER A 66 -15.65 -15.40 6.42
CA SER A 66 -16.22 -16.24 5.38
C SER A 66 -16.77 -17.55 5.94
N ARG A 67 -15.97 -18.30 6.70
CA ARG A 67 -16.38 -19.61 7.19
C ARG A 67 -17.40 -19.49 8.33
N TRP A 68 -17.13 -18.73 9.39
CA TRP A 68 -18.05 -18.70 10.52
C TRP A 68 -19.22 -17.74 10.30
N ALA A 69 -19.00 -16.44 10.09
CA ALA A 69 -20.06 -15.45 10.01
C ALA A 69 -20.97 -15.63 8.77
N LEU A 70 -20.39 -15.79 7.57
CA LEU A 70 -21.18 -15.92 6.34
C LEU A 70 -21.72 -17.34 6.12
N GLN A 71 -20.86 -18.36 6.18
CA GLN A 71 -21.26 -19.73 5.84
C GLN A 71 -21.99 -20.46 6.97
N GLN A 72 -21.60 -20.28 8.24
CA GLN A 72 -22.19 -21.03 9.36
C GLN A 72 -23.25 -20.25 10.14
N PHE A 73 -23.04 -18.95 10.38
CA PHE A 73 -23.99 -18.08 11.08
C PHE A 73 -25.04 -17.51 10.12
N GLY A 74 -24.62 -17.12 8.91
CA GLY A 74 -25.50 -16.60 7.86
C GLY A 74 -25.65 -15.08 7.86
N THR A 75 -24.84 -14.36 8.63
CA THR A 75 -24.83 -12.89 8.55
C THR A 75 -24.04 -12.45 7.33
N ILE A 76 -24.54 -11.43 6.63
CA ILE A 76 -23.76 -10.71 5.61
C ILE A 76 -22.95 -9.56 6.22
N ASN A 77 -23.25 -9.19 7.47
CA ASN A 77 -22.63 -8.08 8.18
C ASN A 77 -21.27 -8.48 8.73
N GLN A 78 -20.32 -8.77 7.84
CA GLN A 78 -18.92 -9.00 8.17
C GLN A 78 -18.07 -7.85 7.63
N PHE A 79 -17.41 -7.13 8.53
CA PHE A 79 -16.57 -5.99 8.21
C PHE A 79 -15.10 -6.36 8.41
N ASN A 80 -14.31 -6.18 7.36
CA ASN A 80 -12.85 -6.26 7.43
C ASN A 80 -12.28 -4.92 7.85
N HIS A 81 -11.35 -4.93 8.82
CA HIS A 81 -10.60 -3.73 9.19
C HIS A 81 -9.94 -3.04 7.98
N GLY A 82 -9.54 -3.79 6.95
CA GLY A 82 -8.86 -3.25 5.76
C GLY A 82 -9.66 -2.20 4.99
N GLY A 83 -10.99 -2.25 5.03
CA GLY A 83 -11.86 -1.24 4.41
C GLY A 83 -11.81 0.10 5.14
N THR A 84 -11.67 0.08 6.47
CA THR A 84 -11.61 1.30 7.30
C THR A 84 -10.18 1.80 7.47
N CYS A 85 -9.20 0.90 7.51
CA CYS A 85 -7.87 1.14 8.09
C CYS A 85 -6.82 1.75 7.13
N GLY A 86 -7.27 2.39 6.05
CA GLY A 86 -6.39 3.03 5.06
C GLY A 86 -6.64 2.59 3.63
N VAL A 87 -7.91 2.36 3.25
CA VAL A 87 -8.31 2.05 1.88
C VAL A 87 -7.87 3.14 0.90
N THR A 88 -8.01 4.42 1.30
CA THR A 88 -7.55 5.60 0.56
C THR A 88 -6.06 5.50 0.21
N GLY A 89 -5.21 5.18 1.19
CA GLY A 89 -3.77 5.00 0.97
C GLY A 89 -3.43 3.78 0.12
N VAL A 90 -4.20 2.70 0.20
CA VAL A 90 -4.04 1.53 -0.68
C VAL A 90 -4.41 1.87 -2.12
N VAL A 91 -5.55 2.55 -2.32
CA VAL A 91 -6.02 2.99 -3.64
C VAL A 91 -5.04 4.00 -4.24
N ALA A 92 -4.53 4.94 -3.45
CA ALA A 92 -3.49 5.88 -3.87
C ALA A 92 -2.22 5.13 -4.32
N ASN A 93 -1.68 4.23 -3.51
CA ASN A 93 -0.49 3.46 -3.88
C ASN A 93 -0.71 2.61 -5.13
N ALA A 94 -1.87 1.97 -5.27
CA ALA A 94 -2.21 1.17 -6.45
C ALA A 94 -2.34 2.04 -7.72
N ARG A 95 -2.82 3.29 -7.60
CA ARG A 95 -2.87 4.24 -8.70
C ARG A 95 -1.50 4.82 -9.05
N THR A 96 -0.64 5.00 -8.06
CA THR A 96 0.75 5.46 -8.26
C THR A 96 1.64 4.36 -8.86
N HIS A 97 1.40 3.09 -8.53
CA HIS A 97 2.21 1.96 -9.01
C HIS A 97 1.36 0.91 -9.74
N PRO A 98 0.69 1.27 -10.85
CA PRO A 98 -0.37 0.46 -11.46
C PRO A 98 0.10 -0.90 -11.99
N THR A 99 1.37 -1.02 -12.37
CA THR A 99 1.96 -2.24 -12.97
C THR A 99 2.37 -3.28 -11.94
N THR A 100 2.43 -2.90 -10.67
CA THR A 100 3.14 -3.68 -9.66
C THR A 100 2.22 -4.50 -8.74
N ALA A 101 0.91 -4.26 -8.83
CA ALA A 101 -0.11 -4.87 -7.96
C ALA A 101 0.18 -4.75 -6.44
N PHE A 102 1.05 -3.80 -6.06
CA PHE A 102 1.42 -3.57 -4.67
C PHE A 102 0.47 -2.56 -4.04
N GLN A 103 0.15 -2.84 -2.79
CA GLN A 103 -0.80 -2.03 -2.02
C GLN A 103 -0.07 -1.03 -1.12
N ARG A 104 1.24 -1.21 -0.90
CA ARG A 104 2.09 -0.39 -0.01
C ARG A 104 3.56 -0.49 -0.40
N MET A 105 4.28 0.58 -0.13
CA MET A 105 5.72 0.72 -0.28
C MET A 105 6.37 0.94 1.09
N TYR A 106 7.64 0.59 1.23
CA TYR A 106 8.44 0.72 2.45
C TYR A 106 9.86 1.17 2.11
N ALA A 107 10.54 1.83 3.03
CA ALA A 107 11.97 2.04 2.90
C ALA A 107 12.77 0.74 3.10
N ASP A 108 13.86 0.58 2.36
CA ASP A 108 14.92 -0.38 2.68
C ASP A 108 15.76 0.13 3.86
N ILE A 109 15.18 0.00 5.06
CA ILE A 109 15.71 0.57 6.32
C ILE A 109 17.17 0.19 6.56
N ASP A 110 17.58 -1.01 6.16
CA ASP A 110 18.91 -1.54 6.48
C ASP A 110 20.04 -0.81 5.73
N PHE A 111 19.73 -0.12 4.62
CA PHE A 111 20.71 0.62 3.81
C PHE A 111 20.37 2.11 3.59
N CYS A 112 19.18 2.53 4.02
CA CYS A 112 18.71 3.90 4.00
C CYS A 112 19.64 4.81 4.83
N ARG A 113 19.87 6.03 4.33
CA ARG A 113 20.67 7.06 5.02
C ARG A 113 19.83 8.21 5.54
N TYR A 114 18.65 8.42 4.97
CA TYR A 114 17.74 9.48 5.37
C TYR A 114 16.29 9.00 5.24
N LEU A 115 15.65 8.78 6.38
CA LEU A 115 14.31 8.21 6.45
C LEU A 115 13.31 9.28 6.93
N ILE A 116 12.31 9.59 6.10
CA ILE A 116 11.15 10.35 6.55
C ILE A 116 10.04 9.36 6.92
N VAL A 117 9.66 9.37 8.19
CA VAL A 117 8.56 8.59 8.74
C VAL A 117 7.33 9.49 8.80
N TRP A 118 6.31 9.21 7.99
CA TRP A 118 5.19 10.13 7.80
C TRP A 118 3.86 9.52 8.25
N GLY A 119 3.32 10.00 9.37
CA GLY A 119 2.05 9.55 9.93
C GLY A 119 2.02 8.05 10.21
N THR A 120 3.11 7.51 10.72
CA THR A 120 3.24 6.10 11.10
C THR A 120 4.19 5.95 12.28
N GLU A 121 4.05 4.86 13.04
CA GLU A 121 4.79 4.69 14.28
C GLU A 121 5.58 3.36 14.30
N PRO A 122 6.72 3.31 13.58
CA PRO A 122 7.46 2.08 13.36
C PRO A 122 8.16 1.54 14.63
N LEU A 123 8.36 2.37 15.66
CA LEU A 123 9.00 1.95 16.91
C LEU A 123 8.04 1.26 17.88
N THR A 124 6.74 1.62 17.88
CA THR A 124 5.79 1.08 18.87
C THR A 124 4.50 0.50 18.33
N ALA A 125 4.07 0.88 17.12
CA ALA A 125 2.76 0.49 16.59
C ALA A 125 2.82 0.16 15.09
N ASN A 126 3.64 -0.83 14.73
CA ASN A 126 3.71 -1.38 13.38
C ASN A 126 3.01 -2.75 13.29
N LYS A 127 2.80 -3.27 12.05
CA LYS A 127 2.38 -4.66 11.82
C LYS A 127 3.34 -5.59 12.55
N GLY A 128 2.80 -6.35 13.52
CA GLY A 128 3.62 -7.06 14.52
C GLY A 128 4.55 -8.14 13.96
N PRO A 129 5.44 -8.72 14.79
CA PRO A 129 6.18 -8.04 15.87
C PRO A 129 6.88 -6.76 15.35
N THR A 130 7.35 -5.88 16.23
CA THR A 130 8.01 -4.59 15.88
C THR A 130 9.38 -4.79 15.22
N TRP A 131 9.45 -5.53 14.12
CA TRP A 131 10.68 -5.87 13.40
C TRP A 131 11.39 -4.66 12.81
N THR A 132 10.65 -3.57 12.55
CA THR A 132 11.21 -2.30 12.09
C THR A 132 11.97 -1.56 13.18
N ALA A 133 11.57 -1.68 14.45
CA ALA A 133 12.19 -0.95 15.55
C ALA A 133 13.69 -1.27 15.73
N PRO A 134 14.13 -2.55 15.84
CA PRO A 134 15.56 -2.85 15.96
C PRO A 134 16.35 -2.49 14.69
N ARG A 135 15.73 -2.57 13.50
CA ARG A 135 16.38 -2.19 12.24
C ARG A 135 16.61 -0.68 12.15
N ILE A 136 15.60 0.13 12.50
CA ILE A 136 15.73 1.59 12.57
C ILE A 136 16.78 1.96 13.61
N GLY A 137 16.75 1.33 14.79
CA GLY A 137 17.78 1.52 15.82
C GLY A 137 19.19 1.28 15.27
N ARG A 138 19.40 0.14 14.59
CA ARG A 138 20.69 -0.18 13.98
C ARG A 138 21.08 0.78 12.85
N ALA A 139 20.16 1.15 11.98
CA ALA A 139 20.43 2.08 10.89
C ALA A 139 20.84 3.46 11.43
N ARG A 140 20.19 3.93 12.51
CA ARG A 140 20.56 5.17 13.22
C ARG A 140 21.94 5.09 13.85
N GLU A 141 22.30 3.99 14.50
CA GLU A 141 23.69 3.77 15.00
C GLU A 141 24.73 3.86 13.87
N LEU A 142 24.35 3.44 12.65
CA LEU A 142 25.18 3.53 11.45
C LEU A 142 25.13 4.90 10.75
N GLY A 143 24.49 5.89 11.37
CA GLY A 143 24.43 7.27 10.88
C GLY A 143 23.22 7.61 10.00
N MET A 144 22.18 6.78 9.96
CA MET A 144 20.92 7.14 9.30
C MET A 144 20.22 8.28 10.05
N LYS A 145 19.88 9.35 9.33
CA LYS A 145 19.03 10.45 9.82
C LYS A 145 17.56 10.09 9.70
N MET A 146 16.76 10.52 10.67
CA MET A 146 15.31 10.27 10.67
C MET A 146 14.55 11.57 10.90
N VAL A 147 13.59 11.85 10.01
CA VAL A 147 12.60 12.90 10.20
C VAL A 147 11.26 12.25 10.46
N VAL A 148 10.49 12.79 11.41
CA VAL A 148 9.13 12.31 11.69
C VAL A 148 8.14 13.42 11.41
N VAL A 149 7.15 13.12 10.57
CA VAL A 149 6.00 13.97 10.32
C VAL A 149 4.80 13.37 11.05
N ASP A 150 4.38 14.01 12.13
CA ASP A 150 3.26 13.56 12.98
C ASP A 150 2.71 14.77 13.75
N PRO A 151 1.38 14.99 13.83
CA PRO A 151 0.81 16.08 14.61
C PRO A 151 1.20 16.07 16.10
N ARG A 152 1.52 14.90 16.65
CA ARG A 152 2.01 14.75 18.02
C ARG A 152 3.48 14.38 18.03
N MET A 153 4.19 14.77 19.10
CA MET A 153 5.51 14.24 19.40
C MET A 153 5.36 12.75 19.80
N SER A 154 5.40 11.87 18.79
CA SER A 154 5.29 10.42 18.96
C SER A 154 6.55 9.82 19.60
N LYS A 155 6.51 8.53 19.97
CA LYS A 155 7.69 7.83 20.49
C LYS A 155 8.75 7.65 19.41
N THR A 156 8.35 7.59 18.13
CA THR A 156 9.32 7.67 17.02
C THR A 156 9.85 9.09 16.87
N ALA A 157 9.00 10.12 16.99
CA ALA A 157 9.42 11.53 16.89
C ALA A 157 10.43 11.91 17.97
N GLU A 158 10.25 11.42 19.21
CA GLU A 158 11.19 11.61 20.32
C GLU A 158 12.60 11.07 19.99
N LYS A 159 12.71 10.11 19.08
CA LYS A 159 14.00 9.53 18.63
C LYS A 159 14.46 10.07 17.29
N ALA A 160 13.73 10.99 16.67
CA ALA A 160 14.07 11.58 15.38
C ALA A 160 15.12 12.68 15.51
N ASP A 161 15.79 13.00 14.40
CA ASP A 161 16.65 14.18 14.29
C ASP A 161 15.83 15.46 14.12
N THR A 162 14.70 15.35 13.40
CA THR A 162 13.76 16.45 13.17
C THR A 162 12.32 15.95 13.31
N TRP A 163 11.46 16.76 13.94
CA TRP A 163 10.02 16.53 14.03
C TRP A 163 9.27 17.66 13.32
N LEU A 164 8.37 17.30 12.40
CA LEU A 164 7.47 18.22 11.71
C LEU A 164 6.04 18.05 12.27
N PRO A 165 5.55 18.99 13.10
CA PRO A 165 4.22 18.93 13.71
C PRO A 165 3.12 19.35 12.72
N VAL A 166 2.88 18.52 11.69
CA VAL A 166 1.86 18.80 10.67
C VAL A 166 0.47 18.88 11.30
N LYS A 167 -0.35 19.86 10.88
CA LYS A 167 -1.77 19.90 11.27
C LYS A 167 -2.49 18.67 10.71
N PRO A 168 -3.35 17.98 11.49
CA PRO A 168 -4.09 16.81 11.02
C PRO A 168 -4.88 17.11 9.74
N GLY A 169 -4.67 16.31 8.70
CA GLY A 169 -5.34 16.46 7.39
C GLY A 169 -4.65 17.41 6.42
N PHE A 170 -3.55 18.07 6.80
CA PHE A 170 -2.78 18.97 5.93
C PHE A 170 -1.45 18.35 5.43
N ASP A 171 -1.38 17.02 5.41
CA ASP A 171 -0.21 16.28 4.92
C ASP A 171 0.06 16.53 3.42
N ALA A 172 -1.00 16.72 2.63
CA ALA A 172 -0.88 16.98 1.20
C ALA A 172 -0.18 18.33 0.95
N GLU A 173 -0.57 19.36 1.69
CA GLU A 173 -0.03 20.71 1.62
C GLU A 173 1.45 20.73 2.02
N LEU A 174 1.81 20.02 3.09
CA LEU A 174 3.22 19.85 3.48
C LEU A 174 4.03 19.14 2.39
N ALA A 175 3.49 18.07 1.79
CA ALA A 175 4.16 17.37 0.70
C ALA A 175 4.31 18.26 -0.55
N TRP A 176 3.30 19.06 -0.90
CA TRP A 176 3.37 20.02 -2.00
C TRP A 176 4.37 21.15 -1.72
N GLY A 177 4.49 21.61 -0.47
CA GLY A 177 5.54 22.55 -0.08
C GLY A 177 6.95 21.99 -0.32
N MET A 178 7.19 20.73 0.08
CA MET A 178 8.45 20.04 -0.23
C MET A 178 8.67 19.88 -1.75
N ILE A 179 7.64 19.46 -2.50
CA ILE A 179 7.72 19.32 -3.98
C ILE A 179 8.06 20.66 -4.63
N ARG A 180 7.37 21.74 -4.23
CA ARG A 180 7.61 23.11 -4.71
C ARG A 180 9.08 23.50 -4.52
N TRP A 181 9.59 23.31 -3.30
CA TRP A 181 10.99 23.63 -3.01
C TRP A 181 11.96 22.82 -3.87
N ILE A 182 11.73 21.50 -4.02
CA ILE A 182 12.58 20.61 -4.82
C ILE A 182 12.59 21.03 -6.30
N ILE A 183 11.44 21.39 -6.86
CA ILE A 183 11.31 21.80 -8.26
C ILE A 183 12.00 23.15 -8.50
N ASP A 184 11.76 24.14 -7.64
CA ASP A 184 12.33 25.49 -7.79
C ASP A 184 13.86 25.51 -7.69
N HIS A 185 14.44 24.57 -6.94
CA HIS A 185 15.90 24.46 -6.78
C HIS A 185 16.53 23.40 -7.69
N GLU A 186 15.74 22.80 -8.61
CA GLU A 186 16.19 21.76 -9.54
C GLU A 186 16.88 20.58 -8.82
N ARG A 187 16.36 20.22 -7.64
CA ARG A 187 16.92 19.18 -6.75
C ARG A 187 16.32 17.79 -6.99
N TYR A 188 15.64 17.61 -8.11
CA TYR A 188 15.09 16.33 -8.55
C TYR A 188 16.08 15.57 -9.43
N ASP A 189 15.89 14.26 -9.52
CA ASP A 189 16.67 13.38 -10.37
C ASP A 189 16.18 13.45 -11.82
N GLU A 190 16.75 14.40 -12.56
CA GLU A 190 16.40 14.59 -13.97
C GLU A 190 16.73 13.35 -14.83
N GLN A 191 17.86 12.69 -14.57
CA GLN A 191 18.26 11.51 -15.33
C GLN A 191 17.22 10.39 -15.21
N TYR A 192 16.69 10.17 -14.02
CA TYR A 192 15.62 9.20 -13.77
C TYR A 192 14.30 9.61 -14.41
N LEU A 193 13.86 10.86 -14.18
CA LEU A 193 12.54 11.34 -14.63
C LEU A 193 12.42 11.39 -16.16
N ARG A 194 13.54 11.50 -16.88
CA ARG A 194 13.56 11.52 -18.35
C ARG A 194 13.37 10.14 -19.00
N GLN A 195 13.28 9.05 -18.24
CA GLN A 195 13.17 7.70 -18.80
C GLN A 195 11.69 7.29 -18.89
N PRO A 196 11.11 7.17 -20.11
CA PRO A 196 9.70 6.83 -20.29
C PRO A 196 9.43 5.32 -20.18
N ASN A 197 10.45 4.47 -20.32
CA ASN A 197 10.27 3.02 -20.36
C ASN A 197 11.47 2.28 -19.78
N LYS A 198 11.31 0.96 -19.65
CA LYS A 198 12.32 0.05 -19.11
C LYS A 198 13.64 0.04 -19.91
N ALA A 199 13.58 0.09 -21.23
CA ALA A 199 14.79 0.06 -22.07
C ALA A 199 15.63 1.34 -21.89
N ALA A 200 14.97 2.49 -21.88
CA ALA A 200 15.59 3.79 -21.63
C ALA A 200 16.20 3.86 -20.21
N ALA A 201 15.48 3.39 -19.19
CA ALA A 201 15.99 3.30 -17.82
C ALA A 201 17.23 2.39 -17.71
N ASN A 202 17.18 1.19 -18.30
CA ASN A 202 18.33 0.28 -18.30
C ASN A 202 19.57 0.87 -18.97
N ALA A 203 19.38 1.64 -20.05
CA ALA A 203 20.49 2.27 -20.78
C ALA A 203 21.28 3.27 -19.92
N VAL A 204 20.63 3.87 -18.92
CA VAL A 204 21.24 4.81 -17.97
C VAL A 204 21.49 4.21 -16.58
N GLY A 205 21.30 2.90 -16.42
CA GLY A 205 21.54 2.19 -15.17
C GLY A 205 20.47 2.37 -14.08
N GLU A 206 19.28 2.85 -14.44
CA GLU A 206 18.15 2.98 -13.51
C GLU A 206 17.34 1.68 -13.44
N PRO A 207 16.96 1.19 -12.24
CA PRO A 207 16.20 -0.05 -12.08
C PRO A 207 14.72 0.11 -12.48
N THR A 208 14.21 1.35 -12.48
CA THR A 208 12.81 1.70 -12.73
C THR A 208 12.72 2.93 -13.62
N TRP A 209 11.50 3.31 -14.02
CA TRP A 209 11.20 4.46 -14.88
C TRP A 209 9.94 5.18 -14.39
N ALA A 210 9.67 6.36 -14.93
CA ALA A 210 8.53 7.21 -14.55
C ALA A 210 7.73 7.67 -15.79
N ASP A 211 6.49 8.08 -15.58
CA ASP A 211 5.63 8.66 -16.63
C ASP A 211 5.81 10.18 -16.79
N ALA A 212 6.85 10.75 -16.17
CA ALA A 212 7.07 12.19 -16.08
C ALA A 212 7.17 12.89 -17.45
N THR A 213 7.61 12.19 -18.49
CA THR A 213 7.75 12.70 -19.87
C THR A 213 6.52 12.45 -20.76
N TYR A 214 5.50 11.77 -20.25
CA TYR A 214 4.31 11.44 -21.06
C TYR A 214 3.51 12.71 -21.35
N LEU A 215 2.99 12.83 -22.56
CA LEU A 215 2.16 13.97 -22.95
C LEU A 215 0.73 13.79 -22.47
N VAL A 216 0.17 14.84 -21.87
CA VAL A 216 -1.21 14.93 -21.40
C VAL A 216 -1.93 16.00 -22.22
N ASN A 217 -3.11 15.66 -22.73
CA ASN A 217 -3.98 16.62 -23.41
C ASN A 217 -4.55 17.59 -22.38
N THR A 218 -4.18 18.87 -22.48
CA THR A 218 -4.65 19.94 -21.58
C THR A 218 -5.83 20.73 -22.15
N SER A 219 -6.16 20.54 -23.43
CA SER A 219 -7.33 21.14 -24.07
C SER A 219 -8.64 20.43 -23.71
N ASP A 220 -8.60 19.16 -23.28
CA ASP A 220 -9.77 18.45 -22.75
C ASP A 220 -9.82 18.59 -21.21
N PRO A 221 -10.92 19.10 -20.62
CA PRO A 221 -11.10 19.15 -19.17
C PRO A 221 -11.02 17.79 -18.46
N LYS A 222 -11.31 16.69 -19.16
CA LYS A 222 -11.14 15.32 -18.63
C LYS A 222 -9.67 14.91 -18.53
N GLY A 223 -8.79 15.59 -19.28
CA GLY A 223 -7.39 15.27 -19.41
C GLY A 223 -7.15 13.89 -20.04
N GLY A 224 -6.00 13.31 -19.70
CA GLY A 224 -5.58 12.00 -20.17
C GLY A 224 -4.36 12.07 -21.08
N TYR A 225 -3.64 10.95 -21.18
CA TYR A 225 -2.47 10.89 -22.03
C TYR A 225 -2.84 11.06 -23.50
N VAL A 226 -2.00 11.77 -24.24
CA VAL A 226 -1.99 11.69 -25.70
C VAL A 226 -1.45 10.32 -26.06
N THR A 227 -2.17 9.61 -26.93
CA THR A 227 -1.86 8.22 -27.28
C THR A 227 -1.56 8.08 -28.77
N THR A 228 -0.88 7.00 -29.13
CA THR A 228 -0.59 6.65 -30.54
C THR A 228 -1.89 6.51 -31.35
N VAL A 229 -2.96 5.98 -30.74
CA VAL A 229 -4.28 5.86 -31.38
C VAL A 229 -4.90 7.24 -31.63
N ALA A 230 -4.81 8.17 -30.67
CA ALA A 230 -5.32 9.54 -30.86
C ALA A 230 -4.62 10.27 -32.01
N LEU A 231 -3.34 9.97 -32.23
CA LEU A 231 -2.53 10.52 -33.32
C LEU A 231 -2.65 9.75 -34.64
N GLY A 232 -3.44 8.67 -34.69
CA GLY A 232 -3.57 7.82 -35.87
C GLY A 232 -2.31 7.01 -36.21
N LEU A 233 -1.38 6.85 -35.25
CA LEU A 233 -0.13 6.09 -35.40
C LEU A 233 -0.32 4.59 -35.15
N ALA A 234 -1.41 4.20 -34.49
CA ALA A 234 -1.74 2.81 -34.17
C ALA A 234 -3.25 2.58 -34.14
N GLU A 235 -3.68 1.34 -34.34
CA GLU A 235 -5.06 0.91 -34.16
C GLU A 235 -5.40 0.73 -32.67
N ALA A 236 -6.70 0.79 -32.35
CA ALA A 236 -7.17 0.56 -30.99
C ALA A 236 -6.82 -0.86 -30.51
N PRO A 237 -6.32 -1.01 -29.26
CA PRO A 237 -6.02 -2.32 -28.71
C PRO A 237 -7.26 -3.23 -28.70
N GLN A 238 -7.09 -4.48 -29.12
CA GLN A 238 -8.16 -5.48 -29.09
C GLN A 238 -8.29 -6.09 -27.68
N PRO A 239 -9.51 -6.53 -27.29
CA PRO A 239 -9.69 -7.22 -26.01
C PRO A 239 -8.88 -8.51 -25.96
N ASP A 240 -8.25 -8.77 -24.82
CA ASP A 240 -7.60 -10.05 -24.55
C ASP A 240 -8.61 -11.18 -24.34
N ALA A 241 -8.12 -12.41 -24.13
CA ALA A 241 -8.96 -13.60 -23.90
C ALA A 241 -9.87 -13.50 -22.64
N SER A 242 -9.63 -12.51 -21.76
CA SER A 242 -10.48 -12.22 -20.60
C SER A 242 -11.49 -11.11 -20.84
N GLY A 243 -11.54 -10.56 -22.08
CA GLY A 243 -12.37 -9.42 -22.45
C GLY A 243 -11.81 -8.08 -22.00
N LYS A 244 -10.56 -8.03 -21.51
CA LYS A 244 -9.92 -6.79 -21.05
C LYS A 244 -9.22 -6.10 -22.21
N VAL A 245 -9.56 -4.84 -22.45
CA VAL A 245 -8.88 -3.97 -23.41
C VAL A 245 -7.72 -3.27 -22.71
N ALA A 246 -6.54 -3.28 -23.32
CA ALA A 246 -5.38 -2.54 -22.81
C ALA A 246 -5.55 -1.03 -23.08
N ASP A 247 -5.00 -0.19 -22.19
CA ASP A 247 -4.96 1.24 -22.45
C ASP A 247 -4.06 1.51 -23.68
N PRO A 248 -4.45 2.42 -24.58
CA PRO A 248 -3.62 2.78 -25.72
C PRO A 248 -2.26 3.35 -25.29
N GLU A 249 -1.23 3.09 -26.10
CA GLU A 249 0.14 3.50 -25.78
C GLU A 249 0.29 5.04 -25.73
N PRO A 250 0.81 5.62 -24.64
CA PRO A 250 1.12 7.04 -24.56
C PRO A 250 2.28 7.46 -25.47
N VAL A 251 2.37 8.76 -25.76
CA VAL A 251 3.51 9.36 -26.48
C VAL A 251 4.28 10.34 -25.58
N CYS A 252 5.56 10.55 -25.91
CA CYS A 252 6.43 11.56 -25.31
C CYS A 252 7.14 12.38 -26.41
N LEU A 253 7.93 13.37 -26.02
CA LEU A 253 8.79 14.12 -26.93
C LEU A 253 10.24 13.65 -26.81
N VAL A 254 10.93 13.54 -27.94
CA VAL A 254 12.37 13.26 -28.02
C VAL A 254 12.95 14.31 -28.94
N ASN A 255 13.72 15.27 -28.38
CA ASN A 255 14.24 16.42 -29.12
C ASN A 255 13.12 17.18 -29.87
N GLY A 256 11.98 17.36 -29.21
CA GLY A 256 10.80 18.03 -29.78
C GLY A 256 9.97 17.20 -30.76
N GLN A 257 10.35 15.95 -31.05
CA GLN A 257 9.59 15.06 -31.93
C GLN A 257 8.71 14.08 -31.15
N VAL A 258 7.45 13.97 -31.55
CA VAL A 258 6.50 13.02 -30.94
C VAL A 258 6.94 11.59 -31.22
N THR A 259 7.14 10.82 -30.16
CA THR A 259 7.63 9.44 -30.21
C THR A 259 6.77 8.53 -29.31
N PRO A 260 6.41 7.31 -29.76
CA PRO A 260 5.78 6.31 -28.90
C PRO A 260 6.64 5.97 -27.68
N THR A 261 6.03 5.92 -26.49
CA THR A 261 6.77 5.74 -25.23
C THR A 261 7.50 4.40 -25.14
N ALA A 262 7.04 3.34 -25.81
CA ALA A 262 7.67 2.02 -25.75
C ALA A 262 9.02 1.94 -26.49
N SER A 263 9.23 2.76 -27.51
CA SER A 263 10.48 2.82 -28.30
C SER A 263 11.32 4.06 -28.02
N ALA A 264 10.81 5.02 -27.25
CA ALA A 264 11.51 6.24 -26.93
C ALA A 264 12.81 5.97 -26.12
N PRO A 265 13.94 6.63 -26.45
CA PRO A 265 15.10 6.69 -25.58
C PRO A 265 14.83 7.68 -24.42
N THR A 266 15.84 8.40 -23.95
CA THR A 266 15.66 9.52 -23.02
C THR A 266 14.81 10.62 -23.66
N ALA A 267 13.72 10.98 -22.99
CA ALA A 267 12.70 11.92 -23.48
C ALA A 267 12.85 13.32 -22.85
N ASP A 268 12.11 14.28 -23.40
CA ASP A 268 12.08 15.66 -22.94
C ASP A 268 11.22 15.74 -21.66
N LEU A 269 11.78 16.30 -20.58
CA LEU A 269 11.14 16.31 -19.26
C LEU A 269 10.09 17.40 -19.12
N ASP A 270 10.48 18.64 -19.39
CA ASP A 270 9.64 19.82 -19.22
C ASP A 270 9.34 20.42 -20.59
N ALA A 271 8.22 20.00 -21.18
CA ALA A 271 7.81 20.44 -22.49
C ALA A 271 6.30 20.68 -22.60
N GLU A 272 5.96 21.58 -23.52
CA GLU A 272 4.62 21.95 -23.98
C GLU A 272 4.65 22.01 -25.52
N VAL A 273 3.65 21.44 -26.18
CA VAL A 273 3.57 21.34 -27.64
C VAL A 273 2.13 21.41 -28.12
N GLU A 274 1.92 22.06 -29.27
CA GLU A 274 0.64 22.01 -29.98
C GLU A 274 0.64 20.85 -30.99
N LEU A 275 -0.35 19.97 -30.90
CA LEU A 275 -0.52 18.80 -31.75
C LEU A 275 -1.81 18.92 -32.56
N SER A 276 -1.84 18.32 -33.76
CA SER A 276 -3.08 18.15 -34.53
C SER A 276 -3.66 16.76 -34.26
N ILE A 277 -4.79 16.69 -33.56
CA ILE A 277 -5.52 15.45 -33.26
C ILE A 277 -6.89 15.54 -33.92
N GLY A 278 -7.18 14.63 -34.86
CA GLY A 278 -8.45 14.65 -35.60
C GLY A 278 -8.70 15.96 -36.35
N GLY A 279 -7.64 16.63 -36.82
CA GLY A 279 -7.71 17.92 -37.53
C GLY A 279 -7.96 19.13 -36.63
N LYS A 280 -7.87 18.98 -35.30
CA LYS A 280 -8.02 20.07 -34.33
C LYS A 280 -6.69 20.33 -33.60
N PRO A 281 -6.33 21.60 -33.35
CA PRO A 281 -5.19 21.92 -32.50
C PRO A 281 -5.48 21.51 -31.05
N VAL A 282 -4.53 20.82 -30.44
CA VAL A 282 -4.57 20.31 -29.06
C VAL A 282 -3.27 20.68 -28.36
N LEU A 283 -3.39 21.39 -27.24
CA LEU A 283 -2.25 21.70 -26.39
C LEU A 283 -1.93 20.51 -25.49
N ALA A 284 -0.72 19.97 -25.63
CA ALA A 284 -0.23 18.87 -24.82
C ALA A 284 0.97 19.30 -23.98
N LYS A 285 0.98 18.88 -22.71
CA LYS A 285 2.08 19.14 -21.77
C LYS A 285 2.61 17.84 -21.21
N THR A 286 3.90 17.79 -20.92
CA THR A 286 4.49 16.68 -20.15
C THR A 286 3.88 16.59 -18.74
N VAL A 287 3.82 15.37 -18.17
CA VAL A 287 3.36 15.16 -16.78
C VAL A 287 4.19 16.00 -15.80
N PHE A 288 5.50 16.09 -16.00
CA PHE A 288 6.38 16.89 -15.16
C PHE A 288 6.08 18.40 -15.27
N ARG A 289 5.80 18.93 -16.47
CA ARG A 289 5.34 20.31 -16.64
C ARG A 289 4.09 20.59 -15.80
N LEU A 290 3.11 19.70 -15.84
CA LEU A 290 1.89 19.83 -15.04
C LEU A 290 2.16 19.76 -13.53
N LEU A 291 3.07 18.87 -13.10
CA LEU A 291 3.50 18.78 -11.71
C LEU A 291 4.16 20.09 -11.25
N ARG A 292 5.05 20.64 -12.07
CA ARG A 292 5.73 21.93 -11.85
C ARG A 292 4.72 23.08 -11.76
N GLU A 293 3.81 23.21 -12.72
CA GLU A 293 2.76 24.23 -12.70
C GLU A 293 1.86 24.10 -11.46
N ARG A 294 1.50 22.88 -11.06
CA ARG A 294 0.71 22.66 -9.83
C ARG A 294 1.47 23.05 -8.58
N ALA A 295 2.73 22.63 -8.44
CA ALA A 295 3.56 23.01 -7.32
C ALA A 295 3.69 24.53 -7.25
N GLN A 296 3.90 25.18 -8.41
CA GLN A 296 4.14 26.60 -8.54
C GLN A 296 2.88 27.49 -8.42
N SER A 297 1.68 26.88 -8.41
CA SER A 297 0.41 27.58 -8.22
C SER A 297 0.27 28.31 -6.87
N ARG A 298 1.11 27.96 -5.90
CA ARG A 298 1.21 28.61 -4.58
C ARG A 298 2.67 28.72 -4.17
N THR A 299 3.02 29.68 -3.33
CA THR A 299 4.38 29.80 -2.77
C THR A 299 4.64 28.70 -1.74
N LEU A 300 5.90 28.52 -1.35
CA LEU A 300 6.26 27.57 -0.28
C LEU A 300 5.54 27.92 1.02
N GLU A 301 5.50 29.21 1.36
CA GLU A 301 4.89 29.76 2.58
C GLU A 301 3.38 29.49 2.60
N GLU A 302 2.70 29.66 1.48
CA GLU A 302 1.27 29.37 1.36
C GLU A 302 1.00 27.87 1.57
N TRP A 303 1.78 27.00 0.93
CA TRP A 303 1.63 25.55 1.10
C TRP A 303 1.83 25.12 2.55
N VAL A 304 2.97 25.47 3.15
CA VAL A 304 3.34 24.97 4.48
C VAL A 304 2.64 25.73 5.61
N GLY A 305 2.15 26.94 5.37
CA GLY A 305 1.35 27.72 6.31
C GLY A 305 0.03 27.03 6.68
N ASP A 306 -0.63 26.42 5.68
CA ASP A 306 -1.82 25.58 5.91
C ASP A 306 -1.46 24.39 6.81
N ALA A 307 -0.36 23.71 6.49
CA ALA A 307 0.19 22.60 7.26
C ALA A 307 0.66 22.98 8.68
N GLY A 308 0.85 24.27 8.97
CA GLY A 308 1.30 24.77 10.26
C GLY A 308 2.75 24.45 10.57
N VAL A 309 3.58 24.25 9.56
CA VAL A 309 5.01 23.97 9.70
C VAL A 309 5.81 25.17 9.18
N ASP A 310 6.89 25.50 9.88
CA ASP A 310 7.79 26.58 9.49
C ASP A 310 8.39 26.34 8.08
N PRO A 311 8.28 27.29 7.13
CA PRO A 311 8.77 27.12 5.77
C PRO A 311 10.26 26.80 5.69
N GLN A 312 11.09 27.42 6.54
CA GLN A 312 12.53 27.21 6.55
C GLN A 312 12.87 25.77 6.96
N THR A 313 12.18 25.25 7.97
CA THR A 313 12.32 23.85 8.41
C THR A 313 11.95 22.88 7.28
N VAL A 314 10.89 23.16 6.52
CA VAL A 314 10.50 22.34 5.36
C VAL A 314 11.55 22.40 4.26
N ALA A 315 12.09 23.59 3.96
CA ALA A 315 13.17 23.78 3.01
C ALA A 315 14.43 22.97 3.40
N ASP A 316 14.81 22.99 4.68
CA ASP A 316 15.95 22.23 5.19
C ASP A 316 15.75 20.72 5.09
N VAL A 317 14.55 20.23 5.44
CA VAL A 317 14.21 18.81 5.28
C VAL A 317 14.22 18.40 3.81
N ALA A 318 13.69 19.22 2.89
CA ALA A 318 13.70 18.95 1.46
C ALA A 318 15.12 18.97 0.87
N ARG A 319 15.95 19.92 1.31
CA ARG A 319 17.38 20.01 0.97
C ARG A 319 18.14 18.78 1.42
N GLU A 320 17.97 18.34 2.67
CA GLU A 320 18.68 17.18 3.18
C GLU A 320 18.18 15.89 2.52
N PHE A 321 16.86 15.73 2.39
CA PHE A 321 16.23 14.61 1.69
C PHE A 321 16.81 14.39 0.27
N THR A 322 16.87 15.46 -0.53
CA THR A 322 17.42 15.38 -1.89
C THR A 322 18.93 15.21 -1.92
N SER A 323 19.68 15.70 -0.92
CA SER A 323 21.15 15.50 -0.83
C SER A 323 21.54 14.03 -0.67
N HIS A 324 20.64 13.19 -0.14
CA HIS A 324 20.85 11.75 0.02
C HIS A 324 20.44 10.93 -1.22
N GLY A 325 19.79 11.54 -2.21
CA GLY A 325 19.39 10.93 -3.48
C GLY A 325 18.69 9.58 -3.29
N LYS A 326 19.13 8.58 -4.07
CA LYS A 326 18.58 7.20 -4.07
C LYS A 326 18.62 6.46 -2.71
N ARG A 327 19.32 7.00 -1.71
CA ARG A 327 19.45 6.42 -0.36
C ARG A 327 18.59 7.13 0.69
N ALA A 328 17.78 8.10 0.28
CA ALA A 328 16.69 8.62 1.08
C ALA A 328 15.41 7.86 0.74
N ALA A 329 14.47 7.79 1.69
CA ALA A 329 13.15 7.22 1.44
C ALA A 329 12.10 7.80 2.38
N ILE A 330 10.85 7.86 1.91
CA ILE A 330 9.70 8.22 2.74
C ILE A 330 8.83 7.00 2.97
N THR A 331 8.56 6.67 4.23
CA THR A 331 7.57 5.65 4.60
C THR A 331 6.35 6.33 5.21
N SER A 332 5.22 6.27 4.50
CA SER A 332 3.94 6.81 4.98
C SER A 332 2.92 5.73 5.27
N TYR A 333 2.01 6.00 6.21
CA TYR A 333 0.92 5.06 6.49
C TYR A 333 -0.40 5.74 6.90
N ARG A 334 -0.93 5.43 8.08
CA ARG A 334 -2.33 5.75 8.45
C ARG A 334 -2.57 7.23 8.71
N GLY A 335 -1.59 7.98 9.19
CA GLY A 335 -1.73 9.41 9.48
C GLY A 335 -2.28 10.15 8.27
N PRO A 336 -1.53 10.27 7.15
CA PRO A 336 -2.03 10.93 5.95
C PRO A 336 -3.22 10.20 5.29
N ALA A 337 -3.29 8.87 5.39
CA ALA A 337 -4.35 8.11 4.70
C ALA A 337 -5.74 8.25 5.34
N MET A 338 -5.84 8.44 6.65
CA MET A 338 -7.11 8.38 7.40
C MET A 338 -7.87 9.71 7.44
N HIS A 339 -7.62 10.59 6.46
CA HIS A 339 -8.34 11.84 6.25
C HIS A 339 -9.17 11.79 4.96
N ALA A 340 -10.15 12.70 4.82
CA ALA A 340 -11.02 12.75 3.64
C ALA A 340 -10.22 12.97 2.33
N ASN A 341 -9.13 13.72 2.39
CA ASN A 341 -8.17 13.96 1.32
C ASN A 341 -6.99 12.95 1.33
N GLY A 342 -7.08 11.85 2.06
CA GLY A 342 -5.94 10.95 2.26
C GLY A 342 -5.47 10.22 1.00
N PHE A 343 -6.32 10.13 -0.02
CA PHE A 343 -5.90 9.65 -1.34
C PHE A 343 -4.87 10.60 -1.97
N ASP A 344 -5.15 11.90 -1.96
CA ASP A 344 -4.29 12.93 -2.53
C ASP A 344 -3.00 13.11 -1.73
N ALA A 345 -3.10 13.09 -0.39
CA ALA A 345 -1.93 13.18 0.49
C ALA A 345 -0.91 12.05 0.24
N ILE A 346 -1.39 10.80 0.13
CA ILE A 346 -0.49 9.66 -0.13
C ILE A 346 0.14 9.75 -1.52
N ARG A 347 -0.58 10.26 -2.53
CA ARG A 347 -0.01 10.48 -3.87
C ARG A 347 1.05 11.57 -3.85
N ALA A 348 0.79 12.71 -3.21
CA ALA A 348 1.77 13.78 -3.07
C ALA A 348 3.05 13.30 -2.36
N ILE A 349 2.91 12.54 -1.27
CA ILE A 349 4.06 11.92 -0.59
C ILE A 349 4.81 10.95 -1.51
N ALA A 350 4.09 10.19 -2.34
CA ALA A 350 4.74 9.28 -3.27
C ALA A 350 5.55 10.03 -4.35
N TYR A 351 5.07 11.18 -4.83
CA TYR A 351 5.81 12.00 -5.81
C TYR A 351 7.18 12.41 -5.30
N LEU A 352 7.35 12.66 -4.01
CA LEU A 352 8.67 12.96 -3.42
C LEU A 352 9.68 11.82 -3.63
N ASN A 353 9.25 10.55 -3.55
CA ASN A 353 10.13 9.41 -3.83
C ASN A 353 10.47 9.31 -5.34
N PHE A 354 9.51 9.59 -6.22
CA PHE A 354 9.76 9.66 -7.67
C PHE A 354 10.70 10.81 -8.05
N LEU A 355 10.58 11.97 -7.42
CA LEU A 355 11.44 13.13 -7.68
C LEU A 355 12.91 12.85 -7.37
N ILE A 356 13.23 11.93 -6.46
CA ILE A 356 14.60 11.49 -6.21
C ILE A 356 14.91 10.11 -6.82
N GLY A 357 13.97 9.54 -7.59
CA GLY A 357 14.09 8.26 -8.29
C GLY A 357 14.59 7.09 -7.44
N ASN A 358 14.29 7.05 -6.15
CA ASN A 358 14.86 6.08 -5.20
C ASN A 358 14.25 4.67 -5.27
N HIS A 359 13.33 4.41 -6.20
CA HIS A 359 12.61 3.15 -6.29
C HIS A 359 13.54 2.00 -6.68
N ASP A 360 13.45 0.88 -5.94
CA ASP A 360 14.26 -0.34 -6.11
C ASP A 360 15.78 -0.15 -6.01
N TRP A 361 16.25 1.03 -5.60
CA TRP A 361 17.63 1.24 -5.20
C TRP A 361 17.88 0.70 -3.79
N LYS A 362 19.10 0.22 -3.55
CA LYS A 362 19.55 -0.21 -2.21
C LYS A 362 19.52 0.97 -1.23
N GLY A 363 18.72 0.85 -0.17
CA GLY A 363 18.45 1.93 0.78
C GLY A 363 17.35 2.90 0.35
N GLY A 364 16.74 2.67 -0.80
CA GLY A 364 15.64 3.46 -1.35
C GLY A 364 14.27 2.89 -1.01
N HIS A 365 13.30 3.17 -1.87
CA HIS A 365 11.89 2.82 -1.64
C HIS A 365 11.52 1.52 -2.36
N ILE A 366 11.18 0.51 -1.58
CA ILE A 366 10.94 -0.86 -2.04
C ILE A 366 9.50 -1.29 -1.76
N THR A 367 9.10 -2.34 -2.47
CA THR A 367 7.79 -2.93 -2.27
C THR A 367 7.83 -3.89 -1.09
N GLY A 368 6.76 -3.92 -0.29
CA GLY A 368 6.60 -4.98 0.69
C GLY A 368 6.36 -6.27 -0.08
N GLN A 369 7.36 -7.16 -0.15
CA GLN A 369 7.21 -8.49 -0.74
C GLN A 369 5.87 -9.10 -0.29
N LYS A 370 5.06 -9.62 -1.21
CA LYS A 370 3.88 -10.44 -0.87
C LYS A 370 4.37 -11.67 -0.10
N GLY A 371 4.59 -11.52 1.19
CA GLY A 371 4.75 -12.63 2.13
C GLY A 371 3.42 -13.35 2.23
N SER A 372 3.07 -14.14 1.19
CA SER A 372 2.04 -15.21 1.16
C SER A 372 1.54 -15.60 -0.25
N ALA A 373 2.03 -15.04 -1.37
CA ALA A 373 1.55 -15.52 -2.67
C ALA A 373 2.62 -15.49 -3.77
N ARG A 374 2.98 -16.70 -4.22
CA ARG A 374 3.90 -17.09 -5.30
C ARG A 374 5.37 -17.05 -4.90
N GLY A 375 5.84 -18.20 -4.42
CA GLY A 375 7.28 -18.46 -4.30
C GLY A 375 7.94 -18.39 -5.68
N PRO A 376 9.16 -17.84 -5.78
CA PRO A 376 10.03 -18.14 -6.89
C PRO A 376 10.52 -19.58 -6.73
N ALA A 377 10.52 -20.32 -7.83
CA ALA A 377 11.20 -21.59 -7.94
C ALA A 377 12.62 -21.48 -7.34
N ALA A 378 12.94 -22.44 -6.46
CA ALA A 378 14.29 -22.90 -6.13
C ALA A 378 15.43 -21.85 -6.24
N THR A 379 15.50 -20.92 -5.30
CA THR A 379 16.82 -20.43 -4.84
C THR A 379 17.13 -21.14 -3.54
N THR A 380 18.12 -22.02 -3.61
CA THR A 380 18.64 -22.81 -2.51
C THR A 380 19.05 -21.89 -1.37
N TRP A 381 18.28 -21.93 -0.28
CA TRP A 381 18.72 -21.44 1.01
C TRP A 381 20.01 -22.18 1.38
N ARG A 382 21.17 -21.53 1.20
CA ARG A 382 22.38 -21.94 1.90
C ARG A 382 22.08 -21.84 3.38
N ARG A 383 21.75 -22.97 3.99
CA ARG A 383 21.78 -23.17 5.44
C ARG A 383 23.07 -22.55 5.96
N TRP A 384 22.94 -21.60 6.88
CA TRP A 384 23.98 -21.25 7.82
C TRP A 384 24.53 -22.55 8.41
N ARG A 385 25.69 -22.99 7.92
CA ARG A 385 26.46 -24.06 8.53
C ARG A 385 27.16 -23.44 9.73
N THR A 386 26.72 -23.82 10.93
CA THR A 386 27.54 -23.70 12.13
C THR A 386 28.90 -24.37 11.85
N PRO A 387 30.03 -23.72 12.16
CA PRO A 387 31.34 -24.32 11.97
C PRO A 387 31.55 -25.40 13.03
N THR A 388 31.31 -26.66 12.68
CA THR A 388 31.76 -27.79 13.50
C THR A 388 33.22 -28.09 13.18
N ARG A 389 34.02 -28.12 14.25
CA ARG A 389 35.47 -28.44 14.28
C ARG A 389 35.81 -29.62 13.37
N ARG A 390 36.85 -29.43 12.54
CA ARG A 390 37.58 -30.53 11.89
C ARG A 390 38.19 -31.45 12.95
N GLY A 391 38.01 -32.76 12.82
CA GLY A 391 38.73 -33.75 13.61
C GLY A 391 38.25 -35.18 13.43
N ALA A 392 39.05 -35.96 12.70
CA ALA A 392 39.17 -37.42 12.73
C ALA A 392 38.09 -38.31 12.06
N SER A 393 38.56 -39.02 11.04
CA SER A 393 37.98 -40.16 10.36
C SER A 393 37.71 -41.37 11.25
N ARG A 394 36.68 -42.17 10.94
CA ARG A 394 36.79 -43.62 10.75
C ARG A 394 35.52 -44.23 10.16
N SER A 395 35.75 -45.30 9.39
CA SER A 395 34.85 -46.03 8.50
C SER A 395 34.13 -47.21 9.18
N ARG A 396 33.25 -47.88 8.39
CA ARG A 396 32.46 -49.11 8.61
C ARG A 396 31.03 -48.82 9.15
N GLY A 397 29.91 -49.30 8.60
CA GLY A 397 29.62 -50.32 7.59
C GLY A 397 28.70 -51.40 8.19
N ARG A 398 27.39 -51.38 7.86
CA ARG A 398 26.45 -52.53 7.62
C ARG A 398 24.98 -52.26 7.97
N SER A 399 24.13 -52.52 6.96
CA SER A 399 22.79 -53.15 6.87
C SER A 399 21.78 -53.16 8.04
N PRO A 400 20.46 -53.01 7.77
CA PRO A 400 19.40 -52.89 8.76
C PRO A 400 18.74 -54.23 9.12
N SER A 401 18.31 -54.40 10.38
CA SER A 401 17.33 -55.44 10.72
C SER A 401 16.42 -55.03 11.88
N THR A 402 15.12 -55.17 11.58
CA THR A 402 14.04 -55.72 12.40
C THR A 402 13.55 -55.00 13.67
N ARG A 403 12.23 -54.85 13.68
CA ARG A 403 11.35 -54.21 14.66
C ARG A 403 10.59 -55.33 15.38
N THR A 404 10.48 -55.30 16.71
CA THR A 404 9.51 -56.07 17.53
C THR A 404 9.52 -55.55 18.99
N PRO A 405 8.52 -55.84 19.85
CA PRO A 405 7.61 -54.82 20.39
C PRO A 405 7.67 -54.59 21.91
N ARG A 406 6.83 -53.65 22.36
CA ARG A 406 6.56 -53.18 23.74
C ARG A 406 6.61 -54.24 24.85
N SER A 407 7.11 -53.82 26.01
CA SER A 407 6.72 -54.33 27.33
C SER A 407 6.42 -53.17 28.30
N SER A 408 5.70 -53.54 29.35
CA SER A 408 4.82 -52.79 30.26
C SER A 408 5.49 -51.85 31.29
N ARG A 409 4.71 -50.84 31.73
CA ARG A 409 4.96 -49.95 32.88
C ARG A 409 5.11 -50.72 34.21
N PRO A 410 5.70 -50.08 35.24
CA PRO A 410 4.85 -49.70 36.37
C PRO A 410 4.98 -48.23 36.82
N THR A 411 3.90 -47.79 37.45
CA THR A 411 3.59 -46.52 38.10
C THR A 411 4.50 -46.19 39.28
N ALA A 412 4.87 -44.91 39.43
CA ALA A 412 5.39 -44.36 40.69
C ALA A 412 4.69 -43.04 41.05
N THR A 413 4.49 -42.89 42.35
CA THR A 413 3.56 -42.10 43.13
C THR A 413 3.95 -40.62 43.32
N ARG A 414 2.93 -39.77 43.51
CA ARG A 414 3.00 -38.37 43.99
C ARG A 414 3.25 -38.35 45.50
N PRO A 415 4.02 -37.39 46.03
CA PRO A 415 3.81 -36.89 47.38
C PRO A 415 3.11 -35.52 47.37
N SER A 416 2.10 -35.42 48.22
CA SER A 416 1.44 -34.21 48.70
C SER A 416 2.35 -33.45 49.67
N GLY A 417 2.46 -32.13 49.50
CA GLY A 417 3.06 -31.23 50.47
C GLY A 417 2.34 -29.89 50.43
N ALA A 418 1.52 -29.63 51.46
CA ALA A 418 0.90 -28.35 51.72
C ALA A 418 1.95 -27.36 52.25
N GLY A 419 1.90 -26.12 51.77
CA GLY A 419 2.75 -25.02 52.23
C GLY A 419 2.14 -23.70 51.81
N THR A 420 1.48 -23.05 52.76
CA THR A 420 0.85 -21.74 52.70
C THR A 420 1.89 -20.62 52.61
N SER A 421 1.72 -19.69 51.66
CA SER A 421 2.32 -18.35 51.76
C SER A 421 1.58 -17.34 50.86
N SER A 422 0.97 -16.32 51.49
CA SER A 422 0.46 -15.11 50.84
C SER A 422 1.54 -14.36 50.04
N PRO A 423 1.16 -13.59 49.00
CA PRO A 423 1.89 -12.41 48.61
C PRO A 423 1.15 -11.13 49.01
N ALA A 424 1.87 -10.27 49.71
CA ALA A 424 1.51 -8.93 50.08
C ALA A 424 1.45 -7.98 48.87
N THR A 425 0.57 -6.99 49.00
CA THR A 425 0.49 -5.72 48.27
C THR A 425 1.69 -4.80 48.53
N CYS A 426 2.23 -4.15 47.49
CA CYS A 426 2.87 -2.81 47.51
C CYS A 426 3.17 -2.41 46.04
N ALA A 427 2.43 -1.51 45.41
CA ALA A 427 2.56 -0.03 45.42
C ALA A 427 3.93 0.50 44.94
N THR A 428 3.90 1.09 43.73
CA THR A 428 4.59 2.31 43.25
C THR A 428 6.05 2.58 43.62
N ARG A 429 6.89 2.71 42.58
CA ARG A 429 7.70 3.91 42.31
C ARG A 429 7.75 4.17 40.81
#